data_AF-A0A414SB56-F1
#
_entry.id   AF-A0A414SB56-F1
#
_cell.length_a   1.000
_cell.length_b   1.000
_cell.length_c   1.000
_cell.angle_alpha   90.00
_cell.angle_beta   90.00
_cell.angle_gamma   90.00
#
_symmetry.space_group_name_H-M   'P 1'
#
loop_
_entity.id
_entity.type
_entity.pdbx_description
1 polymer ?
#
loop_
_entity_poly.entity_id
_entity_poly.type
_entity_poly.pdbx_seq_one_letter_code
_entity_poly.pdbx_strand_id
1 'polypeptide(L)'
;MMFKKSKKSKESVQGFTLVELIIIVAILGVLLVILAPAYTKYIERSRESTDLANAKSAYNELMMNVAEKEEDPEPISFKLKQKHPGWQSPLPITVGSASFDGTNTDNWVGTPGRNGTCVVSYDKNKGVIFTWSGGIDVAVRPTYNGKLDETLTTLKKGYKRIGDANMNNNKAFFSNQTFYINGERYTTRVYYADSSAFKDALIGYTPKPASYDQSPFRKVEHDYDHFTHQGFAYYTYGKDGSINMFTYVNENKVYQTTDEGKTWQDITPNEK
;
A
#
# COMPACT_ATOMS: atom_id res chain seq x y z
N MET A 1 -13.68 51.59 -79.94
CA MET A 1 -13.36 50.57 -78.92
C MET A 1 -13.30 51.25 -77.56
N MET A 2 -14.31 51.07 -76.70
CA MET A 2 -14.38 51.71 -75.37
C MET A 2 -13.94 50.71 -74.29
N PHE A 3 -12.84 50.99 -73.60
CA PHE A 3 -12.40 50.21 -72.44
C PHE A 3 -13.23 50.59 -71.21
N LYS A 4 -14.13 49.68 -70.79
CA LYS A 4 -14.93 49.81 -69.57
C LYS A 4 -14.01 49.52 -68.36
N LYS A 5 -13.59 50.57 -67.64
CA LYS A 5 -12.88 50.44 -66.35
C LYS A 5 -13.81 49.80 -65.32
N SER A 6 -13.54 48.54 -64.97
CA SER A 6 -14.18 47.88 -63.83
C SER A 6 -13.65 48.49 -62.53
N LYS A 7 -14.52 49.13 -61.76
CA LYS A 7 -14.21 49.74 -60.46
C LYS A 7 -14.20 48.61 -59.43
N LYS A 8 -13.02 48.03 -59.16
CA LYS A 8 -12.83 46.99 -58.14
C LYS A 8 -13.11 47.62 -56.76
N SER A 9 -14.24 47.28 -56.14
CA SER A 9 -14.54 47.65 -54.76
C SER A 9 -13.46 47.06 -53.87
N LYS A 10 -12.71 47.89 -53.14
CA LYS A 10 -11.91 47.43 -52.02
C LYS A 10 -12.90 46.96 -50.96
N GLU A 11 -13.08 45.65 -50.82
CA GLU A 11 -13.67 45.10 -49.61
C GLU A 11 -12.79 45.54 -48.45
N SER A 12 -13.32 46.39 -47.58
CA SER A 12 -12.66 46.75 -46.34
C SER A 12 -12.63 45.49 -45.48
N VAL A 13 -11.44 44.88 -45.35
CA VAL A 13 -11.21 43.85 -44.34
C VAL A 13 -11.42 44.52 -42.99
N GLN A 14 -12.57 44.27 -42.37
CA GLN A 14 -12.91 44.80 -41.06
C GLN A 14 -11.96 44.15 -40.05
N GLY A 15 -11.01 44.93 -39.54
CA GLY A 15 -10.04 44.47 -38.55
C GLY A 15 -10.70 44.25 -37.19
N PHE A 16 -10.22 43.24 -36.46
CA PHE A 16 -10.66 42.95 -35.10
C PHE A 16 -10.29 44.10 -34.15
N THR A 17 -11.23 44.58 -33.35
CA THR A 17 -10.94 45.64 -32.38
C THR A 17 -10.31 45.05 -31.11
N LEU A 18 -9.46 45.84 -30.44
CA LEU A 18 -8.81 45.43 -29.20
C LEU A 18 -9.85 45.18 -28.08
N VAL A 19 -10.95 45.93 -28.09
CA VAL A 19 -12.08 45.77 -27.16
C VAL A 19 -12.80 44.44 -27.36
N GLU A 20 -13.08 44.04 -28.61
CA GLU A 20 -13.67 42.73 -28.91
C GLU A 20 -12.80 41.58 -28.39
N LEU A 21 -11.48 41.70 -28.52
CA LEU A 21 -10.55 40.69 -28.02
C LEU A 21 -10.58 40.59 -26.49
N ILE A 22 -10.62 41.73 -25.79
CA ILE A 22 -10.72 41.76 -24.32
C ILE A 22 -12.01 41.08 -23.84
N ILE A 23 -13.13 41.34 -24.50
CA ILE A 23 -14.42 40.73 -24.14
C ILE A 23 -14.36 39.20 -24.34
N ILE A 24 -13.77 38.72 -25.43
CA ILE A 24 -13.63 37.28 -25.69
C ILE A 24 -12.75 36.61 -24.62
N VAL A 25 -11.60 37.21 -24.29
CA VAL A 25 -10.72 36.65 -23.25
C VAL A 25 -11.43 36.65 -21.90
N ALA A 26 -12.23 37.67 -21.59
CA ALA A 26 -13.03 37.71 -20.37
C ALA A 26 -14.08 36.57 -20.32
N ILE A 27 -14.82 36.35 -21.41
CA ILE A 27 -15.80 35.25 -21.49
C ILE A 27 -15.11 33.88 -21.40
N LEU A 28 -13.98 33.68 -22.11
CA LEU A 28 -13.18 32.46 -22.02
C LEU A 28 -12.67 32.22 -20.60
N GLY A 29 -12.24 33.26 -19.90
CA GLY A 29 -11.82 33.18 -18.49
C GLY A 29 -12.95 32.64 -17.60
N VAL A 30 -14.16 33.19 -17.72
CA VAL A 30 -15.33 32.73 -16.96
C VAL A 30 -15.68 31.26 -17.27
N LEU A 31 -15.64 30.88 -18.55
CA LEU A 31 -15.92 29.50 -18.95
C LEU A 31 -14.90 28.50 -18.38
N LEU A 32 -13.61 28.84 -18.38
CA LEU A 32 -12.56 27.98 -17.82
C LEU A 32 -12.73 27.74 -16.32
N VAL A 33 -13.16 28.75 -15.56
CA VAL A 33 -13.42 28.62 -14.12
C VAL A 33 -14.51 27.58 -13.84
N ILE A 34 -15.57 27.55 -14.65
CA ILE A 34 -16.66 26.59 -14.50
C ILE A 34 -16.24 25.18 -14.99
N LEU A 35 -15.47 25.12 -16.08
CA LEU A 35 -15.12 23.86 -16.74
C LEU A 35 -14.05 23.06 -15.97
N ALA A 36 -13.07 23.75 -15.37
CA ALA A 36 -11.94 23.11 -14.70
C ALA A 36 -12.33 22.03 -13.66
N PRO A 37 -13.20 22.30 -12.66
CA PRO A 37 -13.58 21.28 -11.67
C PRO A 37 -14.41 20.12 -12.27
N ALA A 38 -15.20 20.38 -13.32
CA ALA A 38 -15.94 19.33 -14.01
C ALA A 38 -14.99 18.38 -14.76
N TYR A 39 -13.99 18.95 -15.43
CA TYR A 39 -13.00 18.18 -16.18
C TYR A 39 -12.11 17.32 -15.29
N THR A 40 -11.67 17.85 -14.13
CA THR A 40 -10.88 17.06 -13.16
C THR A 40 -11.68 15.88 -12.60
N LYS A 41 -12.95 16.09 -12.26
CA LYS A 41 -13.86 15.02 -11.79
C LYS A 41 -14.06 13.95 -12.87
N TYR A 42 -14.19 14.34 -14.13
CA TYR A 42 -14.33 13.41 -15.25
C TYR A 42 -13.09 12.53 -15.45
N ILE A 43 -11.89 13.13 -15.45
CA ILE A 43 -10.63 12.39 -15.54
C ILE A 43 -10.50 11.40 -14.38
N GLU A 44 -10.88 11.83 -13.17
CA GLU A 44 -10.74 10.98 -12.00
C GLU A 44 -11.70 9.78 -12.03
N ARG A 45 -12.94 9.97 -12.47
CA ARG A 45 -13.88 8.86 -12.72
C ARG A 45 -13.38 7.89 -13.79
N SER A 46 -12.68 8.38 -14.80
CA SER A 46 -12.06 7.52 -15.83
C SER A 46 -10.94 6.65 -15.24
N ARG A 47 -10.13 7.20 -14.34
CA ARG A 47 -9.11 6.44 -13.59
C ARG A 47 -9.74 5.40 -12.68
N GLU A 48 -10.76 5.78 -11.93
CA GLU A 48 -11.54 4.86 -11.08
C GLU A 48 -12.13 3.70 -11.88
N SER A 49 -12.75 3.98 -13.04
CA SER A 49 -13.28 2.95 -13.93
C SER A 49 -12.19 1.96 -14.40
N THR A 50 -10.99 2.47 -14.67
CA THR A 50 -9.82 1.63 -15.00
C THR A 50 -9.42 0.75 -13.81
N ASP A 51 -9.40 1.30 -12.60
CA ASP A 51 -9.07 0.57 -11.38
C ASP A 51 -10.11 -0.52 -11.06
N LEU A 52 -11.40 -0.23 -11.25
CA LEU A 52 -12.47 -1.22 -11.11
C LEU A 52 -12.43 -2.31 -12.17
N ALA A 53 -12.07 -1.97 -13.42
CA ALA A 53 -11.87 -2.96 -14.47
C ALA A 53 -10.69 -3.90 -14.13
N ASN A 54 -9.58 -3.36 -13.62
CA ASN A 54 -8.44 -4.16 -13.17
C ASN A 54 -8.82 -5.05 -11.98
N ALA A 55 -9.59 -4.55 -11.02
CA ALA A 55 -10.11 -5.35 -9.90
C ALA A 55 -10.97 -6.51 -10.39
N LYS A 56 -11.83 -6.28 -11.38
CA LYS A 56 -12.67 -7.32 -11.99
C LYS A 56 -11.83 -8.37 -12.72
N SER A 57 -10.80 -7.96 -13.45
CA SER A 57 -9.88 -8.88 -14.11
C SER A 57 -9.13 -9.75 -13.09
N ALA A 58 -8.58 -9.14 -12.03
CA ALA A 58 -7.91 -9.84 -10.94
C ALA A 58 -8.87 -10.79 -10.20
N TYR A 59 -10.12 -10.39 -9.96
CA TYR A 59 -11.16 -11.27 -9.40
C TYR A 59 -11.37 -12.51 -10.26
N ASN A 60 -11.53 -12.35 -11.58
CA ASN A 60 -11.76 -13.47 -12.49
C ASN A 60 -10.56 -14.43 -12.50
N GLU A 61 -9.35 -13.89 -12.58
CA GLU A 61 -8.11 -14.67 -12.54
C GLU A 61 -7.98 -15.44 -11.22
N LEU A 62 -8.23 -14.79 -10.09
CA LEU A 62 -8.20 -15.43 -8.79
C LEU A 62 -9.24 -16.55 -8.68
N MET A 63 -10.46 -16.33 -9.17
CA MET A 63 -11.52 -17.34 -9.16
C MET A 63 -11.21 -18.53 -10.08
N MET A 64 -10.52 -18.31 -11.20
CA MET A 64 -9.99 -19.41 -12.02
C MET A 64 -8.97 -20.23 -11.24
N ASN A 65 -8.05 -19.57 -10.52
CA ASN A 65 -7.06 -20.25 -9.68
C ASN A 65 -7.70 -21.06 -8.55
N VAL A 66 -8.77 -20.54 -7.91
CA VAL A 66 -9.55 -21.29 -6.90
C VAL A 66 -10.18 -22.55 -7.52
N ALA A 67 -10.72 -22.44 -8.73
CA ALA A 67 -11.37 -23.56 -9.40
C ALA A 67 -10.39 -24.64 -9.89
N GLU A 68 -9.16 -24.25 -10.27
CA GLU A 68 -8.13 -25.17 -10.76
C GLU A 68 -7.31 -25.84 -9.64
N LYS A 69 -7.04 -25.12 -8.55
CA LYS A 69 -6.15 -25.55 -7.46
C LYS A 69 -6.90 -25.45 -6.14
N GLU A 70 -7.41 -26.58 -5.66
CA GLU A 70 -8.16 -26.63 -4.40
C GLU A 70 -7.33 -26.08 -3.22
N GLU A 71 -7.67 -24.86 -2.78
CA GLU A 71 -7.94 -24.42 -1.40
C GLU A 71 -7.37 -23.03 -1.01
N ASP A 72 -6.35 -22.48 -1.70
CA ASP A 72 -5.77 -21.18 -1.31
C ASP A 72 -4.93 -20.51 -2.45
N PRO A 73 -5.53 -19.68 -3.32
CA PRO A 73 -4.81 -19.04 -4.42
C PRO A 73 -3.94 -17.87 -3.92
N GLU A 74 -2.80 -17.65 -4.58
CA GLU A 74 -1.97 -16.47 -4.29
C GLU A 74 -2.72 -15.16 -4.57
N PRO A 75 -2.63 -14.14 -3.69
CA PRO A 75 -3.28 -12.85 -3.90
C PRO A 75 -2.73 -12.09 -5.12
N ILE A 76 -3.61 -11.45 -5.87
CA ILE A 76 -3.25 -10.63 -7.03
C ILE A 76 -3.25 -9.16 -6.62
N SER A 77 -2.16 -8.43 -6.93
CA SER A 77 -1.99 -7.02 -6.55
C SER A 77 -1.71 -6.14 -7.76
N PHE A 78 -2.36 -4.97 -7.83
CA PHE A 78 -2.10 -3.98 -8.86
C PHE A 78 -2.11 -2.55 -8.30
N LYS A 79 -1.38 -1.65 -8.98
CA LYS A 79 -1.31 -0.22 -8.62
C LYS A 79 -2.52 0.55 -9.16
N LEU A 80 -3.09 1.41 -8.32
CA LEU A 80 -4.21 2.27 -8.66
C LEU A 80 -3.79 3.43 -9.56
N LYS A 81 -4.70 3.83 -10.45
CA LYS A 81 -4.58 4.98 -11.34
C LYS A 81 -5.15 6.24 -10.71
N GLN A 82 -6.11 6.12 -9.80
CA GLN A 82 -6.70 7.24 -9.07
C GLN A 82 -5.64 8.15 -8.40
N LYS A 83 -5.94 9.45 -8.38
CA LYS A 83 -5.13 10.53 -7.79
C LYS A 83 -5.87 11.31 -6.71
N HIS A 84 -7.19 11.16 -6.62
CA HIS A 84 -8.00 11.63 -5.51
C HIS A 84 -8.42 10.45 -4.64
N PRO A 85 -8.47 10.64 -3.31
CA PRO A 85 -8.87 9.59 -2.41
C PRO A 85 -10.40 9.41 -2.41
N GLY A 86 -10.83 8.17 -2.18
CA GLY A 86 -12.23 7.77 -2.14
C GLY A 86 -12.86 7.53 -3.50
N TRP A 87 -14.11 7.07 -3.47
CA TRP A 87 -14.93 6.82 -4.67
C TRP A 87 -15.56 8.12 -5.17
N GLN A 88 -15.42 8.36 -6.47
CA GLN A 88 -15.96 9.51 -7.20
C GLN A 88 -17.29 9.17 -7.89
N SER A 89 -17.55 7.88 -8.08
CA SER A 89 -18.86 7.37 -8.52
C SER A 89 -19.84 7.26 -7.34
N PRO A 90 -21.15 7.36 -7.62
CA PRO A 90 -22.17 7.08 -6.61
C PRO A 90 -22.00 5.66 -6.05
N LEU A 91 -22.22 5.52 -4.75
CA LEU A 91 -22.28 4.24 -4.07
C LEU A 91 -23.67 3.60 -4.28
N PRO A 92 -23.79 2.26 -4.28
CA PRO A 92 -22.72 1.29 -4.03
C PRO A 92 -21.82 1.01 -5.24
N ILE A 93 -20.57 0.65 -4.97
CA ILE A 93 -19.64 0.10 -5.96
C ILE A 93 -19.61 -1.42 -5.81
N THR A 94 -19.65 -2.16 -6.91
CA THR A 94 -19.68 -3.63 -6.90
C THR A 94 -18.63 -4.21 -7.83
N VAL A 95 -17.87 -5.20 -7.35
CA VAL A 95 -16.92 -5.99 -8.14
C VAL A 95 -17.10 -7.47 -7.78
N GLY A 96 -17.48 -8.29 -8.76
CA GLY A 96 -17.82 -9.69 -8.49
C GLY A 96 -18.98 -9.78 -7.51
N SER A 97 -18.79 -10.52 -6.41
CA SER A 97 -19.75 -10.64 -5.32
C SER A 97 -19.59 -9.62 -4.19
N ALA A 98 -18.55 -8.78 -4.22
CA ALA A 98 -18.27 -7.80 -3.19
C ALA A 98 -18.89 -6.43 -3.52
N SER A 99 -19.40 -5.73 -2.50
CA SER A 99 -20.00 -4.41 -2.64
C SER A 99 -19.54 -3.47 -1.53
N PHE A 100 -19.45 -2.18 -1.85
CA PHE A 100 -19.13 -1.09 -0.93
C PHE A 100 -20.18 0.01 -1.02
N ASP A 101 -20.87 0.26 0.07
CA ASP A 101 -21.95 1.26 0.19
C ASP A 101 -21.51 2.51 0.99
N GLY A 102 -20.24 2.58 1.37
CA GLY A 102 -19.69 3.60 2.25
C GLY A 102 -19.09 3.01 3.52
N THR A 103 -19.33 1.72 3.77
CA THR A 103 -18.78 0.99 4.90
C THR A 103 -17.97 -0.22 4.44
N ASN A 104 -16.91 -0.54 5.20
CA ASN A 104 -16.14 -1.77 4.95
C ASN A 104 -17.02 -3.00 5.23
N THR A 105 -16.82 -4.03 4.44
CA THR A 105 -17.44 -5.35 4.61
C THR A 105 -16.36 -6.42 4.71
N ASP A 106 -16.73 -7.66 5.01
CA ASP A 106 -15.80 -8.79 5.02
C ASP A 106 -15.05 -8.96 3.68
N ASN A 107 -15.67 -8.54 2.58
CA ASN A 107 -15.17 -8.73 1.22
C ASN A 107 -14.70 -7.43 0.56
N TRP A 108 -14.79 -6.31 1.27
CA TRP A 108 -14.37 -5.00 0.78
C TRP A 108 -13.78 -4.15 1.89
N VAL A 109 -12.47 -3.95 1.83
CA VAL A 109 -11.71 -3.29 2.88
C VAL A 109 -11.00 -2.06 2.33
N GLY A 110 -11.30 -0.90 2.90
CA GLY A 110 -10.65 0.36 2.59
C GLY A 110 -11.18 1.06 1.34
N THR A 111 -10.59 2.22 1.06
CA THR A 111 -10.90 3.05 -0.11
C THR A 111 -9.66 3.33 -0.94
N PRO A 112 -9.83 3.54 -2.26
CA PRO A 112 -8.72 3.81 -3.17
C PRO A 112 -8.21 5.23 -3.00
N GLY A 113 -6.96 5.47 -3.38
CA GLY A 113 -6.48 6.83 -3.60
C GLY A 113 -5.05 6.91 -4.11
N ARG A 114 -4.43 8.08 -3.93
CA ARG A 114 -3.20 8.42 -4.64
C ARG A 114 -2.07 7.46 -4.30
N ASN A 115 -1.48 6.86 -5.34
CA ASN A 115 -0.39 5.87 -5.24
C ASN A 115 -0.76 4.61 -4.47
N GLY A 116 -2.05 4.35 -4.27
CA GLY A 116 -2.53 3.15 -3.62
C GLY A 116 -2.42 1.90 -4.51
N THR A 117 -2.80 0.78 -3.91
CA THR A 117 -2.87 -0.55 -4.51
C THR A 117 -4.22 -1.17 -4.18
N CYS A 118 -4.67 -2.08 -5.04
CA CYS A 118 -5.71 -3.04 -4.70
C CYS A 118 -5.08 -4.43 -4.61
N VAL A 119 -5.36 -5.15 -3.53
CA VAL A 119 -5.01 -6.56 -3.34
C VAL A 119 -6.30 -7.35 -3.36
N VAL A 120 -6.38 -8.33 -4.27
CA VAL A 120 -7.51 -9.25 -4.41
C VAL A 120 -7.06 -10.60 -3.87
N SER A 121 -7.64 -11.01 -2.73
CA SER A 121 -7.32 -12.26 -2.04
C SER A 121 -8.57 -13.14 -1.90
N TYR A 122 -8.39 -14.41 -1.57
CA TYR A 122 -9.48 -15.35 -1.38
C TYR A 122 -9.44 -15.94 0.03
N ASP A 123 -10.61 -16.13 0.62
CA ASP A 123 -10.81 -16.82 1.88
C ASP A 123 -11.95 -17.84 1.70
N LYS A 124 -11.80 -19.06 2.21
CA LYS A 124 -12.78 -20.14 1.97
C LYS A 124 -14.16 -19.85 2.56
N ASN A 125 -14.22 -19.10 3.66
CA ASN A 125 -15.46 -18.79 4.39
C ASN A 125 -16.08 -17.48 3.90
N LYS A 126 -15.26 -16.52 3.47
CA LYS A 126 -15.70 -15.16 3.06
C LYS A 126 -15.79 -14.98 1.55
N GLY A 127 -15.05 -15.78 0.77
CA GLY A 127 -14.91 -15.64 -0.68
C GLY A 127 -13.81 -14.64 -1.05
N VAL A 128 -13.96 -13.95 -2.19
CA VAL A 128 -12.96 -12.96 -2.65
C VAL A 128 -13.07 -11.67 -1.85
N ILE A 129 -11.93 -11.16 -1.40
CA ILE A 129 -11.78 -9.95 -0.60
C ILE A 129 -10.97 -8.93 -1.40
N PHE A 130 -11.49 -7.71 -1.53
CA PHE A 130 -10.78 -6.57 -2.13
C PHE A 130 -10.23 -5.67 -1.03
N THR A 131 -8.91 -5.49 -0.99
CA THR A 131 -8.24 -4.58 -0.06
C THR A 131 -7.69 -3.38 -0.82
N TRP A 132 -8.28 -2.21 -0.62
CA TRP A 132 -7.93 -0.95 -1.27
C TRP A 132 -7.07 -0.08 -0.34
N SER A 133 -6.05 0.57 -0.88
CA SER A 133 -5.19 1.50 -0.14
C SER A 133 -5.07 2.87 -0.81
N GLY A 134 -4.50 3.83 -0.08
CA GLY A 134 -4.25 5.19 -0.56
C GLY A 134 -5.44 6.15 -0.46
N GLY A 135 -6.62 5.67 -0.05
CA GLY A 135 -7.82 6.47 0.21
C GLY A 135 -7.84 7.11 1.61
N ILE A 136 -8.96 7.76 1.93
CA ILE A 136 -9.19 8.40 3.24
C ILE A 136 -9.47 7.33 4.30
N ASP A 137 -10.20 6.29 3.90
CA ASP A 137 -10.34 5.07 4.68
C ASP A 137 -9.20 4.14 4.31
N VAL A 138 -8.12 4.23 5.09
CA VAL A 138 -7.07 3.21 5.12
C VAL A 138 -7.76 1.86 5.25
N ALA A 139 -7.38 0.84 4.48
CA ALA A 139 -7.74 -0.53 4.84
C ALA A 139 -7.29 -0.76 6.29
N VAL A 140 -8.21 -0.65 7.26
CA VAL A 140 -7.84 -0.76 8.67
C VAL A 140 -7.72 -2.25 8.98
N ARG A 141 -6.61 -2.84 8.55
CA ARG A 141 -5.90 -3.77 9.43
C ARG A 141 -5.71 -3.00 10.73
N PRO A 142 -6.21 -3.50 11.89
CA PRO A 142 -6.16 -2.76 13.14
C PRO A 142 -4.76 -2.17 13.35
N THR A 143 -4.72 -0.83 13.44
CA THR A 143 -3.48 -0.12 13.74
C THR A 143 -3.42 0.15 15.22
N TYR A 144 -2.26 -0.12 15.80
CA TYR A 144 -2.02 0.07 17.22
C TYR A 144 -0.89 1.06 17.44
N ASN A 145 -1.06 1.92 18.45
CA ASN A 145 0.04 2.72 18.96
C ASN A 145 1.07 1.78 19.59
N GLY A 146 2.34 2.04 19.31
CA GLY A 146 3.42 1.29 19.92
C GLY A 146 4.66 2.13 20.10
N LYS A 147 5.71 1.47 20.57
CA LYS A 147 7.05 2.04 20.67
C LYS A 147 8.08 0.94 20.81
N LEU A 148 9.22 1.12 20.14
CA LEU A 148 10.39 0.25 20.27
C LEU A 148 11.30 0.65 21.44
N ASP A 149 11.12 1.81 22.09
CA ASP A 149 11.88 2.26 23.27
C ASP A 149 13.40 1.96 23.20
N GLU A 150 13.96 1.23 24.17
CA GLU A 150 15.38 0.88 24.22
C GLU A 150 15.81 -0.03 23.06
N THR A 151 14.90 -0.85 22.53
CA THR A 151 15.15 -1.69 21.36
C THR A 151 15.53 -0.82 20.17
N LEU A 152 14.83 0.29 19.91
CA LEU A 152 15.18 1.19 18.81
C LEU A 152 16.63 1.68 18.91
N THR A 153 17.06 2.01 20.12
CA THR A 153 18.44 2.46 20.39
C THR A 153 19.45 1.34 20.13
N THR A 154 19.15 0.11 20.57
CA THR A 154 19.98 -1.07 20.33
C THR A 154 20.12 -1.36 18.85
N LEU A 155 19.01 -1.37 18.10
CA LEU A 155 19.04 -1.60 16.65
C LEU A 155 19.82 -0.51 15.92
N LYS A 156 19.63 0.78 16.25
CA LYS A 156 20.42 1.87 15.65
C LYS A 156 21.93 1.77 15.94
N LYS A 157 22.32 1.25 17.10
CA LYS A 157 23.73 0.92 17.39
C LYS A 157 24.23 -0.24 16.53
N GLY A 158 23.38 -1.25 16.29
CA GLY A 158 23.65 -2.37 15.39
C GLY A 158 24.01 -1.91 13.98
N TYR A 159 23.34 -0.89 13.44
CA TYR A 159 23.62 -0.36 12.10
C TYR A 159 25.06 0.12 11.95
N LYS A 160 25.59 0.81 12.98
CA LYS A 160 26.98 1.28 12.99
C LYS A 160 28.00 0.15 12.94
N ARG A 161 27.57 -1.08 13.26
CA ARG A 161 28.36 -2.30 13.28
C ARG A 161 27.97 -3.27 12.16
N ILE A 162 27.24 -2.83 11.15
CA ILE A 162 26.76 -3.72 10.07
C ILE A 162 27.90 -4.42 9.31
N GLY A 163 29.09 -3.80 9.25
CA GLY A 163 30.30 -4.42 8.68
C GLY A 163 31.01 -5.43 9.59
N ASP A 164 30.57 -5.59 10.85
CA ASP A 164 31.11 -6.57 11.81
C ASP A 164 30.71 -8.00 11.38
N ALA A 165 31.61 -8.97 11.60
CA ALA A 165 31.35 -10.36 11.24
C ALA A 165 30.07 -10.91 11.89
N ASN A 166 29.73 -10.44 13.11
CA ASN A 166 28.53 -10.89 13.82
C ASN A 166 27.23 -10.36 13.19
N MET A 167 27.24 -9.16 12.60
CA MET A 167 26.05 -8.59 11.93
C MET A 167 25.85 -9.17 10.52
N ASN A 168 26.89 -9.80 9.97
CA ASN A 168 26.85 -10.43 8.65
C ASN A 168 26.64 -11.94 8.69
N ASN A 169 26.54 -12.59 9.86
CA ASN A 169 26.41 -14.03 9.98
C ASN A 169 25.21 -14.43 10.86
N ASN A 170 25.17 -15.68 11.31
CA ASN A 170 24.10 -16.24 12.14
C ASN A 170 24.06 -15.72 13.60
N LYS A 171 24.89 -14.75 13.96
CA LYS A 171 24.85 -14.00 15.23
C LYS A 171 24.16 -12.64 15.08
N ALA A 172 23.61 -12.32 13.91
CA ALA A 172 23.02 -11.02 13.62
C ALA A 172 21.62 -10.86 14.26
N PHE A 173 21.55 -11.01 15.58
CA PHE A 173 20.32 -10.87 16.36
C PHE A 173 20.61 -10.20 17.71
N PHE A 174 19.55 -9.68 18.31
CA PHE A 174 19.57 -9.14 19.66
C PHE A 174 18.52 -9.86 20.50
N SER A 175 18.92 -10.44 21.63
CA SER A 175 18.02 -11.13 22.56
C SER A 175 17.39 -10.15 23.55
N ASN A 176 16.28 -10.55 24.18
CA ASN A 176 15.60 -9.81 25.25
C ASN A 176 15.22 -8.37 24.88
N GLN A 177 14.89 -8.14 23.61
CA GLN A 177 14.45 -6.83 23.15
C GLN A 177 12.98 -6.64 23.51
N THR A 178 12.67 -5.47 24.08
CA THR A 178 11.32 -5.13 24.55
C THR A 178 10.69 -4.03 23.72
N PHE A 179 9.40 -4.16 23.44
CA PHE A 179 8.62 -3.14 22.75
C PHE A 179 7.15 -3.26 23.13
N TYR A 180 6.37 -2.25 22.76
CA TYR A 180 4.95 -2.16 23.10
C TYR A 180 4.10 -2.07 21.84
N ILE A 181 2.99 -2.80 21.82
CA ILE A 181 1.94 -2.71 20.81
C ILE A 181 0.62 -2.64 21.56
N ASN A 182 -0.18 -1.61 21.29
CA ASN A 182 -1.45 -1.36 21.98
C ASN A 182 -1.34 -1.30 23.52
N GLY A 183 -0.19 -0.85 24.04
CA GLY A 183 0.10 -0.82 25.48
C GLY A 183 0.53 -2.15 26.09
N GLU A 184 0.45 -3.27 25.35
CA GLU A 184 0.97 -4.56 25.79
C GLU A 184 2.47 -4.66 25.53
N ARG A 185 3.22 -5.20 26.50
CA ARG A 185 4.68 -5.34 26.45
C ARG A 185 5.07 -6.71 25.93
N TYR A 186 5.84 -6.74 24.85
CA TYR A 186 6.44 -7.96 24.31
C TYR A 186 7.95 -7.95 24.51
N THR A 187 8.50 -9.12 24.82
CA THR A 187 9.95 -9.35 24.92
C THR A 187 10.29 -10.53 24.02
N THR A 188 11.22 -10.34 23.10
CA THR A 188 11.61 -11.40 22.16
C THR A 188 13.04 -11.21 21.65
N ARG A 189 13.56 -12.23 20.98
CA ARG A 189 14.72 -12.08 20.09
C ARG A 189 14.32 -11.38 18.79
N VAL A 190 15.21 -10.52 18.31
CA VAL A 190 15.05 -9.69 17.11
C VAL A 190 16.20 -9.95 16.14
N TYR A 191 15.90 -10.43 14.94
CA TYR A 191 16.89 -10.81 13.92
C TYR A 191 17.09 -9.71 12.88
N TYR A 192 18.33 -9.47 12.47
CA TYR A 192 18.63 -8.64 11.32
C TYR A 192 18.45 -9.46 10.03
N ALA A 193 17.35 -9.19 9.34
CA ALA A 193 16.87 -10.00 8.23
C ALA A 193 17.78 -10.00 7.01
N ASP A 194 18.53 -8.91 6.75
CA ASP A 194 19.42 -8.83 5.57
C ASP A 194 20.82 -9.41 5.84
N SER A 195 21.09 -9.94 7.04
CA SER A 195 22.36 -10.65 7.28
C SER A 195 22.50 -11.83 6.33
N SER A 196 23.75 -12.20 5.99
CA SER A 196 23.96 -13.25 5.00
C SER A 196 23.35 -14.60 5.39
N ALA A 197 23.24 -14.88 6.69
CA ALA A 197 22.68 -16.13 7.21
C ALA A 197 21.15 -16.14 7.31
N PHE A 198 20.51 -14.97 7.54
CA PHE A 198 19.06 -14.91 7.78
C PHE A 198 18.24 -14.53 6.56
N LYS A 199 18.82 -13.81 5.59
CA LYS A 199 18.10 -13.42 4.37
C LYS A 199 17.64 -14.63 3.56
N ASP A 200 18.45 -15.67 3.50
CA ASP A 200 18.13 -16.90 2.76
C ASP A 200 17.00 -17.68 3.44
N ALA A 201 16.93 -17.64 4.77
CA ALA A 201 15.84 -18.24 5.54
C ALA A 201 14.47 -17.58 5.31
N LEU A 202 14.46 -16.35 4.79
CA LEU A 202 13.24 -15.62 4.43
C LEU A 202 12.80 -15.82 2.98
N ILE A 203 13.60 -16.49 2.14
CA ILE A 203 13.22 -16.76 0.75
C ILE A 203 12.00 -17.69 0.75
N GLY A 204 10.87 -17.19 0.22
CA GLY A 204 9.60 -17.92 0.19
C GLY A 204 8.89 -18.00 1.55
N TYR A 205 9.39 -17.31 2.58
CA TYR A 205 8.71 -17.23 3.87
C TYR A 205 7.64 -16.12 3.84
N THR A 206 6.40 -16.50 4.12
CA THR A 206 5.30 -15.56 4.37
C THR A 206 5.00 -15.51 5.87
N PRO A 207 4.99 -14.33 6.51
CA PRO A 207 4.75 -14.22 7.94
C PRO A 207 3.36 -14.71 8.32
N LYS A 208 3.28 -15.61 9.30
CA LYS A 208 2.05 -16.17 9.86
C LYS A 208 2.22 -16.42 11.36
N PRO A 209 1.13 -16.59 12.14
CA PRO A 209 1.25 -16.93 13.55
C PRO A 209 2.13 -18.16 13.73
N ALA A 210 3.11 -18.01 14.59
CA ALA A 210 4.13 -19.02 14.82
C ALA A 210 4.85 -18.77 16.14
N SER A 211 5.21 -19.85 16.81
CA SER A 211 6.09 -19.77 17.98
C SER A 211 7.52 -19.45 17.56
N TYR A 212 8.36 -19.14 18.54
CA TYR A 212 9.80 -18.96 18.32
C TYR A 212 10.45 -20.18 17.66
N ASP A 213 10.11 -21.39 18.09
CA ASP A 213 10.73 -22.62 17.58
C ASP A 213 10.34 -22.92 16.12
N GLN A 214 9.24 -22.33 15.66
CA GLN A 214 8.78 -22.41 14.27
C GLN A 214 9.36 -21.31 13.37
N SER A 215 10.13 -20.38 13.93
CA SER A 215 10.78 -19.30 13.21
C SER A 215 11.69 -19.82 12.09
N PRO A 216 11.72 -19.17 10.91
CA PRO A 216 12.68 -19.51 9.86
C PRO A 216 14.14 -19.35 10.34
N PHE A 217 14.39 -18.51 11.33
CA PHE A 217 15.74 -18.25 11.86
C PHE A 217 16.22 -19.32 12.84
N ARG A 218 15.30 -20.12 13.40
CA ARG A 218 15.59 -21.09 14.47
C ARG A 218 16.63 -22.12 14.09
N LYS A 219 16.63 -22.58 12.83
CA LYS A 219 17.54 -23.62 12.34
C LYS A 219 18.94 -23.11 11.99
N VAL A 220 19.07 -21.79 11.81
CA VAL A 220 20.28 -21.19 11.26
C VAL A 220 21.01 -20.30 12.25
N GLU A 221 20.37 -19.89 13.36
CA GLU A 221 20.99 -19.07 14.40
C GLU A 221 22.14 -19.77 15.15
N HIS A 222 23.09 -18.98 15.65
CA HIS A 222 24.29 -19.49 16.32
C HIS A 222 24.09 -19.88 17.80
N ASP A 223 23.16 -19.22 18.50
CA ASP A 223 23.00 -19.37 19.96
C ASP A 223 21.55 -19.65 20.29
N TYR A 224 21.33 -20.50 21.28
CA TYR A 224 20.02 -20.98 21.71
C TYR A 224 19.69 -20.62 23.15
N ASP A 225 20.56 -19.85 23.82
CA ASP A 225 20.42 -19.55 25.23
C ASP A 225 20.08 -18.06 25.44
N HIS A 226 19.33 -17.74 26.50
CA HIS A 226 18.98 -16.38 26.95
C HIS A 226 18.01 -15.53 26.10
N PHE A 227 16.82 -16.04 25.77
CA PHE A 227 15.74 -15.23 25.19
C PHE A 227 14.35 -15.63 25.71
N THR A 228 13.39 -14.71 25.61
CA THR A 228 11.99 -14.92 25.98
C THR A 228 11.19 -15.45 24.80
N HIS A 229 10.32 -16.43 25.03
CA HIS A 229 9.60 -17.16 23.98
C HIS A 229 8.26 -16.52 23.58
N GLN A 230 8.11 -15.19 23.73
CA GLN A 230 6.88 -14.50 23.31
C GLN A 230 6.85 -14.28 21.79
N GLY A 231 7.27 -15.27 20.99
CA GLY A 231 7.42 -15.18 19.54
C GLY A 231 8.83 -14.83 19.08
N PHE A 232 8.93 -14.21 17.91
CA PHE A 232 10.17 -13.72 17.30
C PHE A 232 9.90 -12.44 16.50
N ALA A 233 10.92 -11.61 16.32
CA ALA A 233 10.81 -10.45 15.45
C ALA A 233 12.01 -10.35 14.52
N TYR A 234 11.86 -9.64 13.41
CA TYR A 234 12.95 -9.38 12.49
C TYR A 234 12.77 -8.04 11.80
N TYR A 235 13.87 -7.47 11.34
CA TYR A 235 13.88 -6.12 10.82
C TYR A 235 14.93 -5.91 9.74
N THR A 236 14.75 -4.84 8.96
CA THR A 236 15.70 -4.38 7.95
C THR A 236 16.03 -2.90 8.16
N TYR A 237 17.21 -2.48 7.72
CA TYR A 237 17.61 -1.07 7.78
C TYR A 237 17.26 -0.33 6.50
N GLY A 238 16.94 0.95 6.63
CA GLY A 238 17.02 1.91 5.54
C GLY A 238 18.47 2.32 5.26
N LYS A 239 18.69 3.00 4.14
CA LYS A 239 20.04 3.46 3.72
C LYS A 239 20.69 4.43 4.72
N ASP A 240 19.89 5.08 5.55
CA ASP A 240 20.28 6.04 6.58
C ASP A 240 20.41 5.41 7.98
N GLY A 241 20.22 4.10 8.11
CA GLY A 241 20.23 3.40 9.39
C GLY A 241 18.93 3.52 10.19
N SER A 242 17.89 4.10 9.60
CA SER A 242 16.52 3.97 10.12
C SER A 242 16.05 2.52 10.04
N ILE A 243 15.02 2.17 10.82
CA ILE A 243 14.37 0.86 10.69
C ILE A 243 13.35 0.95 9.56
N ASN A 244 13.66 0.36 8.41
CA ASN A 244 12.79 0.37 7.23
C ASN A 244 11.53 -0.46 7.45
N MET A 245 11.70 -1.63 8.07
CA MET A 245 10.60 -2.53 8.42
C MET A 245 10.98 -3.31 9.67
N PHE A 246 10.03 -3.46 10.59
CA PHE A 246 10.12 -4.37 11.72
C PHE A 246 8.84 -5.21 11.76
N THR A 247 8.99 -6.52 11.72
CA THR A 247 7.88 -7.48 11.80
C THR A 247 8.02 -8.30 13.06
N TYR A 248 6.96 -8.37 13.84
CA TYR A 248 6.84 -9.19 15.03
C TYR A 248 5.83 -10.31 14.79
N VAL A 249 6.18 -11.52 15.17
CA VAL A 249 5.39 -12.73 15.01
C VAL A 249 5.27 -13.40 16.36
N ASN A 250 4.06 -13.76 16.77
CA ASN A 250 3.82 -14.66 17.89
C ASN A 250 2.81 -15.75 17.48
N GLU A 251 2.45 -16.62 18.43
CA GLU A 251 1.58 -17.76 18.19
C GLU A 251 0.16 -17.40 17.74
N ASN A 252 -0.26 -16.14 17.93
CA ASN A 252 -1.61 -15.69 17.61
C ASN A 252 -1.67 -14.63 16.51
N LYS A 253 -0.60 -13.83 16.37
CA LYS A 253 -0.62 -12.58 15.62
C LYS A 253 0.69 -12.28 14.92
N VAL A 254 0.59 -11.56 13.81
CA VAL A 254 1.70 -10.95 13.09
C VAL A 254 1.47 -9.45 13.03
N TYR A 255 2.41 -8.67 13.54
CA TYR A 255 2.39 -7.21 13.49
C TYR A 255 3.55 -6.67 12.69
N GLN A 256 3.34 -5.56 11.99
CA GLN A 256 4.40 -4.89 11.23
C GLN A 256 4.38 -3.38 11.45
N THR A 257 5.56 -2.79 11.49
CA THR A 257 5.75 -1.34 11.53
C THR A 257 6.83 -0.94 10.52
N THR A 258 6.65 0.23 9.90
CA THR A 258 7.59 0.86 8.97
C THR A 258 7.98 2.27 9.41
N ASP A 259 7.60 2.69 10.63
CA ASP A 259 7.84 4.03 11.16
C ASP A 259 8.60 4.03 12.50
N GLU A 260 9.49 3.05 12.66
CA GLU A 260 10.27 2.80 13.88
C GLU A 260 9.40 2.47 15.12
N GLY A 261 8.21 1.91 14.87
CA GLY A 261 7.36 1.31 15.87
C GLY A 261 6.37 2.27 16.52
N LYS A 262 6.14 3.44 15.92
CA LYS A 262 5.10 4.37 16.38
C LYS A 262 3.71 3.82 16.04
N THR A 263 3.58 3.23 14.85
CA THR A 263 2.33 2.67 14.32
C THR A 263 2.54 1.22 13.88
N TRP A 264 1.80 0.31 14.50
CA TRP A 264 1.83 -1.12 14.17
C TRP A 264 0.58 -1.54 13.45
N GLN A 265 0.71 -2.26 12.34
CA GLN A 265 -0.38 -2.85 11.58
C GLN A 265 -0.49 -4.33 11.93
N ASP A 266 -1.68 -4.80 12.30
CA ASP A 266 -1.98 -6.23 12.38
C ASP A 266 -2.03 -6.83 10.97
N ILE A 267 -0.97 -7.55 10.61
CA ILE A 267 -0.85 -8.21 9.32
C ILE A 267 -1.08 -9.71 9.38
N THR A 268 -1.63 -10.22 10.48
CA THR A 268 -1.94 -11.63 10.68
C THR A 268 -2.68 -12.16 9.46
N PRO A 269 -2.12 -13.15 8.75
CA PRO A 269 -2.86 -13.87 7.73
C PRO A 269 -4.17 -14.38 8.34
N ASN A 270 -5.27 -14.26 7.63
CA ASN A 270 -6.52 -14.84 8.09
C ASN A 270 -6.29 -16.35 8.22
N GLU A 271 -6.23 -16.86 9.45
CA GLU A 271 -6.25 -18.30 9.68
C GLU A 271 -7.64 -18.83 9.27
N LYS A 272 -7.62 -19.97 8.57
CA LYS A 272 -8.80 -20.66 8.00
C LYS A 272 -9.90 -20.93 9.02
#